data_AF-A0A2U9SH77-F1
#
_entry.id   AF-A0A2U9SH77-F1
#
_cell.length_a   1.000
_cell.length_b   1.000
_cell.length_c   1.000
_cell.angle_alpha   90.00
_cell.angle_beta   90.00
_cell.angle_gamma   90.00
#
_symmetry.space_group_name_H-M   'P 1'
#
loop_
_entity.id
_entity.type
_entity.pdbx_description
1 polymer ?
#
loop_
_entity_poly.entity_id
_entity_poly.type
_entity_poly.pdbx_seq_one_letter_code
_entity_poly.pdbx_strand_id
1 'polypeptide(L)'
;MPHGALDRETLEAVGVLARAVERERVPGVLECRLLANALKRTLDSGQERELAEASRVFRTLDTDLRERIVARARVEAQQARAEAKGKTADRSADREAVTQEMLSLPREAVEPKARAGSNFLAALNGLRPAAAAGSRGAARDRLRAAVDTQRRVGQRMKPALE
;
A
#
# COMPACT_ATOMS: atom_id res chain seq x y z
N MET A 1 -18.83 -9.30 -30.59
CA MET A 1 -17.36 -9.15 -30.59
C MET A 1 -16.84 -9.65 -29.26
N PRO A 2 -16.03 -10.72 -29.19
CA PRO A 2 -15.44 -11.13 -27.93
C PRO A 2 -14.38 -10.08 -27.55
N HIS A 3 -14.57 -9.38 -26.43
CA HIS A 3 -13.52 -8.53 -25.89
C HIS A 3 -12.43 -9.43 -25.35
N GLY A 4 -11.23 -9.36 -25.94
CA GLY A 4 -10.09 -10.13 -25.48
C GLY A 4 -9.76 -9.74 -24.05
N ALA A 5 -9.50 -10.74 -23.21
CA ALA A 5 -8.85 -10.47 -21.93
C ALA A 5 -7.40 -10.06 -22.21
N LEU A 6 -6.91 -9.08 -21.47
CA LEU A 6 -5.53 -8.61 -21.58
C LEU A 6 -4.57 -9.69 -21.10
N ASP A 7 -3.44 -9.79 -21.78
CA ASP A 7 -2.33 -10.62 -21.35
C ASP A 7 -1.68 -10.09 -20.08
N ARG A 8 -1.01 -10.97 -19.36
CA ARG A 8 -0.38 -10.65 -18.08
C ARG A 8 0.70 -9.58 -18.21
N GLU A 9 1.49 -9.61 -19.28
CA GLU A 9 2.57 -8.64 -19.50
C GLU A 9 2.00 -7.23 -19.71
N THR A 10 0.90 -7.11 -20.47
CA THR A 10 0.18 -5.84 -20.61
C THR A 10 -0.37 -5.35 -19.28
N LEU A 11 -0.96 -6.22 -18.45
CA LEU A 11 -1.45 -5.81 -17.12
C LEU A 11 -0.32 -5.34 -16.20
N GLU A 12 0.85 -5.99 -16.24
CA GLU A 12 2.03 -5.54 -15.51
C GLU A 12 2.50 -4.16 -16.01
N ALA A 13 2.54 -3.94 -17.32
CA ALA A 13 2.87 -2.64 -17.91
C ALA A 13 1.86 -1.54 -17.54
N VAL A 14 0.57 -1.85 -17.56
CA VAL A 14 -0.52 -0.95 -17.10
C VAL A 14 -0.35 -0.62 -15.62
N GLY A 15 0.06 -1.60 -14.80
CA GLY A 15 0.36 -1.40 -13.38
C GLY A 15 1.50 -0.41 -13.15
N VAL A 16 2.56 -0.51 -13.95
CA VAL A 16 3.68 0.45 -13.92
C VAL A 16 3.22 1.84 -14.34
N LEU A 17 2.43 1.94 -15.41
CA LEU A 17 1.88 3.22 -15.89
C LEU A 17 0.98 3.87 -14.84
N ALA A 18 0.10 3.09 -14.18
CA ALA A 18 -0.78 3.59 -13.13
C ALA A 18 0.01 4.23 -11.97
N ARG A 19 1.10 3.58 -11.54
CA ARG A 19 1.99 4.14 -10.50
C ARG A 19 2.67 5.42 -10.95
N ALA A 20 3.13 5.49 -12.20
CA ALA A 20 3.72 6.71 -12.75
C ALA A 20 2.72 7.87 -12.79
N VAL A 21 1.48 7.62 -13.21
CA VAL A 21 0.40 8.61 -13.22
C VAL A 21 0.08 9.09 -11.81
N GLU A 22 0.01 8.19 -10.82
CA GLU A 22 -0.25 8.57 -9.43
C GLU A 22 0.85 9.48 -8.85
N ARG A 23 2.11 9.27 -9.23
CA ARG A 23 3.25 10.08 -8.77
C ARG A 23 3.32 11.46 -9.44
N GLU A 24 3.00 11.53 -10.72
CA GLU A 24 3.04 12.80 -11.48
C GLU A 24 1.75 13.61 -11.39
N ARG A 25 0.69 13.05 -10.81
CA ARG A 25 -0.63 13.68 -10.70
C ARG A 25 -0.55 15.01 -9.95
N VAL A 26 -1.04 16.04 -10.62
CA VAL A 26 -1.22 17.37 -10.02
C VAL A 26 -2.58 17.44 -9.31
N PRO A 27 -2.63 17.90 -8.05
CA PRO A 27 -3.90 18.16 -7.38
C PRO A 27 -4.73 19.20 -8.16
N GLY A 28 -5.97 18.85 -8.52
CA GLY A 28 -6.89 19.75 -9.21
C GLY A 28 -7.11 19.42 -10.69
N VAL A 29 -6.20 18.70 -11.34
CA VAL A 29 -6.37 18.26 -12.73
C VAL A 29 -7.27 17.02 -12.78
N LEU A 30 -8.43 17.13 -13.42
CA LEU A 30 -9.44 16.08 -13.45
C LEU A 30 -9.00 14.91 -14.33
N GLU A 31 -8.36 15.21 -15.44
CA GLU A 31 -7.91 14.27 -16.48
C GLU A 31 -6.92 13.27 -15.89
N CYS A 32 -6.02 13.70 -15.00
CA CYS A 32 -5.13 12.79 -14.27
C CYS A 32 -5.89 11.84 -13.34
N ARG A 33 -6.99 12.31 -12.73
CA ARG A 33 -7.85 11.46 -11.87
C ARG A 33 -8.59 10.43 -12.71
N LEU A 34 -9.15 10.87 -13.83
CA LEU A 34 -9.87 10.01 -14.76
C LEU A 34 -8.94 8.94 -15.34
N LEU A 35 -7.72 9.32 -15.74
CA LEU A 35 -6.73 8.36 -16.21
C LEU A 35 -6.35 7.35 -15.14
N ALA A 36 -6.05 7.81 -13.92
CA ALA A 36 -5.69 6.91 -12.82
C ALA A 36 -6.81 5.92 -12.50
N ASN A 37 -8.08 6.37 -12.52
CA ASN A 37 -9.23 5.50 -12.29
C ASN A 37 -9.47 4.53 -13.45
N ALA A 38 -9.32 4.97 -14.70
CA ALA A 38 -9.45 4.10 -15.87
C ALA A 38 -8.37 3.02 -15.90
N LEU A 39 -7.13 3.35 -15.53
CA LEU A 39 -6.05 2.37 -15.40
C LEU A 39 -6.33 1.37 -14.27
N LYS A 40 -6.88 1.81 -13.13
CA LYS A 40 -7.31 0.89 -12.05
C LYS A 40 -8.41 -0.07 -12.51
N ARG A 41 -9.46 0.44 -13.17
CA ARG A 41 -10.53 -0.40 -13.75
C ARG A 41 -9.98 -1.40 -14.76
N THR A 42 -8.96 -1.02 -15.52
CA THR A 42 -8.27 -1.92 -16.45
C THR A 42 -7.57 -3.07 -15.72
N LEU A 43 -6.90 -2.79 -14.60
CA LEU A 43 -6.25 -3.81 -13.77
C LEU A 43 -7.27 -4.73 -13.07
N ASP A 44 -8.39 -4.18 -12.62
CA ASP A 44 -9.42 -4.94 -11.90
C ASP A 44 -10.21 -5.85 -12.84
N SER A 45 -10.56 -5.36 -14.04
CA SER A 45 -11.39 -6.10 -15.00
C SER A 45 -10.59 -6.95 -15.99
N GLY A 46 -9.35 -6.56 -16.28
CA GLY A 46 -8.53 -7.18 -17.32
C GLY A 46 -9.07 -7.03 -18.75
N GLN A 47 -10.02 -6.11 -18.99
CA GLN A 47 -10.69 -5.97 -20.29
C GLN A 47 -9.99 -4.94 -21.19
N GLU A 48 -9.84 -5.29 -22.47
CA GLU A 48 -9.33 -4.37 -23.51
C GLU A 48 -10.14 -3.08 -23.64
N ARG A 49 -11.46 -3.13 -23.39
CA ARG A 49 -12.34 -1.96 -23.47
C ARG A 49 -11.92 -0.87 -22.47
N GLU A 50 -11.57 -1.27 -21.26
CA GLU A 50 -11.12 -0.35 -20.21
C GLU A 50 -9.76 0.26 -20.57
N LEU A 51 -8.87 -0.54 -21.17
CA LEU A 51 -7.58 -0.04 -21.67
C LEU A 51 -7.76 0.97 -22.83
N ALA A 52 -8.74 0.75 -23.70
CA ALA A 52 -9.08 1.69 -24.77
C ALA A 52 -9.62 3.01 -24.20
N GLU A 53 -10.44 2.96 -23.14
CA GLU A 53 -10.89 4.15 -22.41
C GLU A 53 -9.71 4.90 -21.79
N ALA A 54 -8.83 4.19 -21.07
CA ALA A 54 -7.62 4.77 -20.48
C ALA A 54 -6.72 5.41 -21.55
N SER A 55 -6.55 4.75 -22.70
CA SER A 55 -5.79 5.29 -23.83
C SER A 55 -6.39 6.57 -24.39
N ARG A 56 -7.73 6.65 -24.46
CA ARG A 56 -8.44 7.85 -24.90
C ARG A 56 -8.21 9.01 -23.93
N VAL A 57 -8.34 8.78 -22.63
CA VAL A 57 -8.11 9.81 -21.59
C VAL A 57 -6.64 10.23 -21.56
N PHE A 58 -5.70 9.30 -21.77
CA PHE A 58 -4.29 9.66 -21.85
C PHE A 58 -4.02 10.64 -22.99
N ARG A 59 -4.69 10.50 -24.14
CA ARG A 59 -4.52 11.41 -25.28
C ARG A 59 -5.11 12.80 -25.05
N THR A 60 -6.02 12.99 -24.09
CA THR A 60 -6.57 14.32 -23.76
C THR A 60 -5.69 15.10 -22.79
N LEU A 61 -4.70 14.47 -22.17
CA LEU A 61 -3.74 15.16 -21.32
C LEU A 61 -2.83 16.09 -22.12
N ASP A 62 -2.36 17.15 -21.45
CA ASP A 62 -1.32 18.04 -21.95
C ASP A 62 -0.07 17.26 -22.38
N THR A 63 0.55 17.69 -23.48
CA THR A 63 1.70 17.00 -24.06
C THR A 63 2.86 16.88 -23.08
N ASP A 64 3.23 17.97 -22.41
CA ASP A 64 4.33 17.99 -21.44
C ASP A 64 4.07 17.04 -20.26
N LEU A 65 2.80 16.93 -19.84
CA LEU A 65 2.40 16.04 -18.76
C LEU A 65 2.46 14.57 -19.21
N ARG A 66 2.05 14.26 -20.44
CA ARG A 66 2.21 12.92 -21.03
C ARG A 66 3.67 12.53 -21.11
N GLU A 67 4.54 13.43 -21.55
CA GLU A 67 5.98 13.17 -21.64
C GLU A 67 6.59 12.88 -20.27
N ARG A 68 6.25 13.68 -19.25
CA ARG A 68 6.66 13.41 -17.86
C ARG A 68 6.18 12.05 -17.36
N ILE A 69 4.92 11.71 -17.59
CA ILE A 69 4.35 10.41 -17.20
C ILE A 69 5.10 9.26 -17.89
N VAL A 70 5.37 9.38 -19.19
CA VAL A 70 6.10 8.35 -19.96
C VAL A 70 7.55 8.21 -19.48
N ALA A 71 8.25 9.33 -19.26
CA ALA A 71 9.60 9.34 -18.73
C ALA A 71 9.65 8.64 -17.36
N ARG A 72 8.70 8.97 -16.47
CA ARG A 72 8.57 8.32 -15.16
C ARG A 72 8.26 6.83 -15.31
N ALA A 73 7.28 6.46 -16.14
CA ALA A 73 6.90 5.06 -16.33
C ALA A 73 8.08 4.20 -16.85
N ARG A 74 8.97 4.76 -17.67
CA ARG A 74 10.20 4.07 -18.10
C ARG A 74 11.14 3.81 -16.92
N VAL A 75 11.32 4.79 -16.04
CA VAL A 75 12.15 4.63 -14.83
C VAL A 75 11.54 3.59 -13.90
N GLU A 76 10.23 3.65 -13.64
CA GLU A 76 9.51 2.64 -12.83
C GLU A 76 9.62 1.24 -13.43
N ALA A 77 9.50 1.10 -14.75
CA ALA A 77 9.62 -0.19 -15.44
C ALA A 77 11.03 -0.77 -15.29
N GLN A 78 12.07 0.06 -15.38
CA GLN A 78 13.46 -0.36 -15.15
C GLN A 78 13.68 -0.81 -13.71
N GLN A 79 13.15 -0.07 -12.74
CA GLN A 79 13.21 -0.43 -11.32
C GLN A 79 12.49 -1.75 -11.03
N ALA A 80 11.27 -1.92 -11.54
CA ALA A 80 10.50 -3.16 -11.38
C ALA A 80 11.25 -4.39 -11.96
N ARG A 81 11.92 -4.22 -13.10
CA ARG A 81 12.76 -5.28 -13.71
C ARG A 81 14.01 -5.58 -12.89
N ALA A 82 14.66 -4.56 -12.33
CA ALA A 82 15.82 -4.74 -11.45
C ALA A 82 15.45 -5.47 -10.16
N GLU A 83 14.33 -5.10 -9.53
CA GLU A 83 13.81 -5.78 -8.34
C GLU A 83 13.42 -7.24 -8.62
N ALA A 84 12.83 -7.52 -9.79
CA ALA A 84 12.52 -8.88 -10.19
C ALA A 84 13.77 -9.75 -10.32
N LYS A 85 14.87 -9.20 -10.87
CA LYS A 85 16.16 -9.92 -10.97
C LYS A 85 16.85 -10.11 -9.62
N GLY A 86 16.77 -9.12 -8.73
CA GLY A 86 17.37 -9.21 -7.38
C GLY A 86 16.70 -10.26 -6.49
N LYS A 87 15.37 -10.39 -6.55
CA LYS A 87 14.62 -11.40 -5.78
C LYS A 87 14.90 -12.84 -6.22
N THR A 88 15.33 -13.06 -7.46
CA THR A 88 15.73 -14.39 -7.94
C THR A 88 17.11 -14.80 -7.42
N ALA A 89 18.03 -13.84 -7.26
CA ALA A 89 19.36 -14.09 -6.71
C ALA A 89 19.30 -14.43 -5.20
N ASP A 90 18.45 -13.75 -4.44
CA ASP A 90 18.31 -13.95 -2.99
C ASP A 90 17.69 -15.31 -2.63
N ARG A 91 16.75 -15.82 -3.46
CA ARG A 91 16.19 -17.18 -3.29
C ARG A 91 17.14 -18.31 -3.68
N SER A 92 18.19 -18.00 -4.44
CA SER A 92 19.18 -19.00 -4.86
C SER A 92 20.30 -19.15 -3.83
N ALA A 93 20.60 -18.10 -3.06
CA ALA A 93 21.60 -18.11 -1.99
C ALA A 93 21.15 -18.84 -0.71
N ASP A 94 19.85 -18.95 -0.45
CA ASP A 94 19.31 -19.65 0.74
C ASP A 94 19.31 -21.19 0.57
N ARG A 95 19.42 -21.72 -0.67
CA ARG A 95 19.32 -23.17 -0.93
C ARG A 95 20.66 -23.93 -0.93
N GLU A 96 21.79 -23.23 -0.88
CA GLU A 96 23.14 -23.84 -0.96
C GLU A 96 23.93 -23.84 0.36
N ALA A 97 23.31 -23.52 1.50
CA ALA A 97 24.00 -23.46 2.80
C ALA A 97 23.73 -24.67 3.76
N VAL A 98 23.30 -25.83 3.26
CA VAL A 98 22.96 -27.01 4.11
C VAL A 98 23.97 -28.17 4.02
N THR A 99 25.15 -27.98 3.43
CA THR A 99 26.18 -29.03 3.41
C THR A 99 27.57 -28.48 3.69
N GLN A 100 27.92 -28.38 4.97
CA GLN A 100 29.28 -28.40 5.57
C GLN A 100 29.10 -28.08 7.06
N GLU A 101 29.62 -28.78 8.05
CA GLU A 101 30.42 -29.99 8.15
C GLU A 101 30.32 -30.38 9.64
N MET A 102 30.12 -31.67 9.93
CA MET A 102 30.32 -32.23 11.27
C MET A 102 31.82 -32.24 11.56
N LEU A 103 32.26 -31.53 12.60
CA LEU A 103 33.47 -31.84 13.34
C LEU A 103 33.21 -31.67 14.85
N SER A 104 33.55 -32.73 15.57
CA SER A 104 33.08 -33.12 16.91
C SER A 104 33.81 -32.42 18.08
N LEU A 105 33.04 -31.98 19.10
CA LEU A 105 33.17 -32.08 20.60
C LEU A 105 34.53 -31.80 21.33
N PRO A 106 34.62 -31.55 22.67
CA PRO A 106 33.60 -31.31 23.72
C PRO A 106 33.92 -30.16 24.75
N ARG A 107 32.98 -29.97 25.70
CA ARG A 107 33.15 -29.60 27.13
C ARG A 107 33.05 -28.13 27.63
N GLU A 108 32.18 -28.07 28.66
CA GLU A 108 32.20 -27.29 29.91
C GLU A 108 31.61 -25.88 30.00
N ALA A 109 30.85 -25.74 31.09
CA ALA A 109 29.96 -24.66 31.45
C ALA A 109 30.70 -23.54 32.18
N VAL A 110 30.40 -22.28 31.82
CA VAL A 110 30.57 -21.13 32.70
C VAL A 110 29.41 -20.14 32.47
N GLU A 111 28.79 -19.78 33.58
CA GLU A 111 27.74 -18.78 33.84
C GLU A 111 28.00 -17.35 33.28
N PRO A 112 26.98 -16.48 33.27
CA PRO A 112 26.79 -15.46 32.25
C PRO A 112 27.54 -14.16 32.52
N LYS A 113 28.23 -13.64 31.50
CA LYS A 113 28.79 -12.29 31.51
C LYS A 113 27.93 -11.37 30.66
N ALA A 114 27.20 -10.50 31.35
CA ALA A 114 26.38 -9.42 30.80
C ALA A 114 27.09 -8.72 29.63
N ARG A 115 26.54 -8.89 28.43
CA ARG A 115 26.89 -8.09 27.26
C ARG A 115 25.65 -7.37 26.79
N ALA A 116 25.63 -6.09 27.12
CA ALA A 116 24.67 -5.11 26.65
C ALA A 116 24.50 -5.21 25.12
N GLY A 117 23.26 -5.27 24.65
CA GLY A 117 22.95 -5.29 23.22
C GLY A 117 21.64 -5.95 22.79
N SER A 118 20.85 -6.53 23.71
CA SER A 118 19.69 -7.38 23.35
C SER A 118 18.36 -7.02 24.03
N ASN A 119 18.20 -5.81 24.59
CA ASN A 119 16.93 -5.42 25.24
C ASN A 119 15.97 -4.61 24.36
N PHE A 120 16.36 -4.22 23.14
CA PHE A 120 15.48 -3.43 22.27
C PHE A 120 14.52 -4.30 21.45
N LEU A 121 14.99 -5.44 20.92
CA LEU A 121 14.16 -6.35 20.12
C LEU A 121 13.28 -7.29 20.98
N ALA A 122 13.70 -7.57 22.22
CA ALA A 122 12.88 -8.30 23.19
C ALA A 122 11.63 -7.49 23.60
N ALA A 123 11.73 -6.15 23.67
CA ALA A 123 10.62 -5.26 23.97
C ALA A 123 9.61 -5.09 22.81
N LEU A 124 9.98 -5.49 21.58
CA LEU A 124 9.07 -5.45 20.43
C LEU A 124 8.36 -6.79 20.19
N ASN A 125 8.94 -7.92 20.61
CA ASN A 125 8.35 -9.25 20.44
C ASN A 125 7.60 -9.80 21.66
N GLY A 126 7.70 -9.17 22.84
CA GLY A 126 6.96 -9.57 24.02
C GLY A 126 6.50 -8.37 24.84
N LEU A 127 5.18 -8.30 25.10
CA LEU A 127 4.48 -7.31 25.93
C LEU A 127 4.02 -6.03 25.22
N ARG A 128 2.94 -6.21 24.45
CA ARG A 128 1.66 -5.54 24.71
C ARG A 128 1.57 -5.00 26.17
N PRO A 129 1.45 -3.69 26.39
CA PRO A 129 0.85 -3.18 27.62
C PRO A 129 -0.63 -3.54 27.59
N ALA A 130 -1.04 -4.47 28.45
CA ALA A 130 -2.43 -4.65 28.80
C ALA A 130 -2.89 -3.45 29.65
N ALA A 131 -3.20 -2.31 29.00
CA ALA A 131 -3.88 -1.18 29.64
C ALA A 131 -4.51 -0.25 28.58
N ALA A 132 -5.66 -0.66 28.03
CA ALA A 132 -6.77 0.20 27.56
C ALA A 132 -7.85 -0.63 26.83
N ALA A 133 -8.27 -1.75 27.43
CA ALA A 133 -9.57 -2.33 27.11
C ALA A 133 -10.64 -1.39 27.67
N GLY A 134 -11.09 -0.44 26.85
CA GLY A 134 -12.12 0.54 27.24
C GLY A 134 -12.27 1.73 26.30
N SER A 135 -11.27 2.01 25.45
CA SER A 135 -11.25 3.24 24.63
C SER A 135 -12.37 3.33 23.58
N ARG A 136 -12.81 2.22 22.97
CA ARG A 136 -13.95 2.25 22.02
C ARG A 136 -15.31 2.45 22.70
N GLY A 137 -15.51 1.88 23.88
CA GLY A 137 -16.75 2.07 24.66
C GLY A 137 -16.84 3.50 25.16
N ALA A 138 -15.77 3.99 25.80
CA ALA A 138 -15.71 5.36 26.30
C ALA A 138 -15.82 6.42 25.19
N ALA A 139 -15.21 6.19 24.02
CA ALA A 139 -15.35 7.11 22.88
C ALA A 139 -16.78 7.11 22.31
N ARG A 140 -17.41 5.93 22.22
CA ARG A 140 -18.80 5.79 21.77
C ARG A 140 -19.78 6.43 22.74
N ASP A 141 -19.58 6.25 24.04
CA ASP A 141 -20.44 6.83 25.08
C ASP A 141 -20.30 8.36 25.15
N ARG A 142 -19.08 8.88 24.97
CA ARG A 142 -18.85 10.34 24.84
C ARG A 142 -19.54 10.92 23.60
N LEU A 143 -19.48 10.21 22.46
CA LEU A 143 -20.18 10.64 21.24
C LEU A 143 -21.71 10.64 21.44
N ARG A 144 -22.24 9.61 22.11
CA ARG A 144 -23.68 9.51 22.41
C ARG A 144 -24.15 10.62 23.35
N ALA A 145 -23.39 10.91 24.40
CA ALA A 145 -23.67 12.01 25.33
C ALA A 145 -23.63 13.38 24.63
N ALA A 146 -22.67 13.60 23.73
CA ALA A 146 -22.58 14.84 22.95
C ALA A 146 -23.79 15.03 22.02
N VAL A 147 -24.22 13.95 21.34
CA VAL A 147 -25.40 13.97 20.44
C VAL A 147 -26.69 14.24 21.23
N ASP A 148 -26.87 13.61 22.39
CA ASP A 148 -28.06 13.87 23.24
C ASP A 148 -28.07 15.30 23.79
N THR A 149 -26.89 15.87 24.08
CA THR A 149 -26.76 17.27 24.50
C THR A 149 -27.16 18.21 23.35
N GLN A 150 -26.70 17.96 22.11
CA GLN A 150 -27.13 18.72 20.93
C GLN A 150 -28.64 18.60 20.67
N ARG A 151 -29.21 17.41 20.85
CA ARG A 151 -30.65 17.20 20.65
C ARG A 151 -31.50 17.95 21.68
N ARG A 152 -31.07 18.03 22.94
CA ARG A 152 -31.73 18.84 23.98
C ARG A 152 -31.59 20.35 23.73
N VAL A 153 -30.44 20.81 23.23
CA VAL A 153 -30.26 22.22 22.85
C VAL A 153 -31.16 22.58 21.66
N GLY A 154 -31.27 21.70 20.66
CA GLY A 154 -32.18 21.87 19.53
C GLY A 154 -33.68 21.83 19.91
N GLN A 155 -34.05 21.07 20.94
CA GLN A 155 -35.43 21.05 21.46
C GLN A 155 -35.77 22.27 22.33
N ARG A 156 -34.81 22.85 23.05
CA ARG A 156 -35.00 24.13 23.76
C ARG A 156 -35.10 25.35 22.83
N MET A 157 -34.72 25.20 21.56
CA MET A 157 -34.86 26.25 20.54
C MET A 157 -36.11 26.10 19.65
N LYS A 158 -37.06 25.22 20.01
CA LYS A 158 -38.44 25.41 19.54
C LYS A 158 -39.11 26.42 20.48
N PRO A 159 -39.24 27.71 20.10
CA PRO A 159 -40.16 28.56 20.82
C PRO A 159 -41.54 27.92 20.71
N ALA A 160 -42.20 27.74 21.85
CA ALA A 160 -43.64 27.58 21.88
C ALA A 160 -44.23 28.82 21.22
N LEU A 161 -44.58 28.69 19.94
CA LEU A 161 -45.52 29.57 19.26
C LEU A 161 -46.85 28.82 19.31
N GLU A 162 -47.68 29.31 20.22
CA GLU A 162 -49.15 29.18 20.37
C GLU A 162 -49.86 27.92 19.87
#